data_AF-A0A418VBS6-F1
#
_entry.id   AF-A0A418VBS6-F1
#
_cell.length_a   1.000
_cell.length_b   1.000
_cell.length_c   1.000
_cell.angle_alpha   90.00
_cell.angle_beta   90.00
_cell.angle_gamma   90.00
#
_symmetry.space_group_name_H-M   'P 1'
#
loop_
_entity.id
_entity.type
_entity.pdbx_description
1 polymer ?
#
loop_
_entity_poly.entity_id
_entity_poly.type
_entity_poly.pdbx_seq_one_letter_code
_entity_poly.pdbx_strand_id
1 'polypeptide(L)'
;MPADKLLHRLLPVLALPALLGSCAIGAYFSPVTAFERSVNGMYEGEGNGITGRVPYRLTLTVQEQAQRANAVLVNLESRKTYTGSGKFTRTTTGGQLDLNFFEDGNKFRAAIHADLTPETISGQLRTVLLGRELLPYNITFRKVASGP
;
A
#
# COMPACT_ATOMS: atom_id res chain seq x y z
N MET A 1 66.46 -9.99 50.60
CA MET A 1 65.65 -11.22 50.38
C MET A 1 64.44 -11.16 51.30
N PRO A 2 63.25 -11.61 50.84
CA PRO A 2 62.16 -10.75 50.36
C PRO A 2 60.91 -10.77 51.27
N ALA A 3 59.99 -9.82 51.15
CA ALA A 3 58.57 -9.98 50.72
C ALA A 3 57.82 -8.78 51.38
N ASP A 4 56.90 -7.99 50.82
CA ASP A 4 56.01 -8.15 49.69
C ASP A 4 55.62 -6.77 49.14
N LYS A 5 55.74 -6.61 47.83
CA LYS A 5 55.12 -5.55 47.04
C LYS A 5 53.66 -5.96 46.80
N LEU A 6 52.67 -5.37 47.47
CA LEU A 6 51.26 -5.65 47.14
C LEU A 6 50.29 -4.60 47.71
N LEU A 7 50.52 -3.32 47.42
CA LEU A 7 49.54 -2.26 47.70
C LEU A 7 49.40 -1.32 46.50
N HIS A 8 49.09 -1.88 45.33
CA HIS A 8 49.01 -1.13 44.07
C HIS A 8 47.83 -1.53 43.17
N ARG A 9 46.83 -2.22 43.71
CA ARG A 9 45.63 -2.57 42.97
C ARG A 9 44.46 -2.62 43.93
N LEU A 10 43.51 -1.71 43.74
CA LEU A 10 42.07 -1.87 43.97
C LEU A 10 41.47 -0.50 44.25
N LEU A 11 41.18 0.25 43.18
CA LEU A 11 40.14 1.29 43.10
C LEU A 11 40.20 1.85 41.67
N PRO A 12 39.50 1.21 40.72
CA PRO A 12 38.33 1.90 40.17
C PRO A 12 37.24 0.90 39.78
N VAL A 13 36.32 0.57 40.69
CA VAL A 13 35.13 -0.23 40.37
C VAL A 13 33.88 0.41 40.98
N LEU A 14 33.74 1.72 40.83
CA LEU A 14 32.56 2.45 41.34
C LEU A 14 31.99 3.48 40.35
N ALA A 15 32.22 3.27 39.05
CA ALA A 15 31.64 4.09 37.98
C ALA A 15 30.82 3.27 36.96
N LEU A 16 30.27 2.12 37.36
CA LEU A 16 29.59 1.18 36.45
C LEU A 16 28.09 0.90 36.67
N PRO A 17 27.24 1.78 37.26
CA PRO A 17 25.79 1.63 37.08
C PRO A 17 25.16 2.66 36.13
N ALA A 18 25.90 3.67 35.66
CA ALA A 18 25.34 4.73 34.81
C ALA A 18 25.19 4.36 33.31
N LEU A 19 25.62 3.16 32.89
CA LEU A 19 25.61 2.73 31.49
C LEU A 19 24.54 1.68 31.14
N LEU A 20 23.68 1.29 32.08
CA LEU A 20 22.59 0.34 31.84
C LEU A 20 21.19 0.98 31.82
N GLY A 21 21.12 2.31 31.91
CA GLY A 21 19.87 3.07 31.99
C GLY A 21 19.38 3.69 30.68
N SER A 22 19.95 3.35 29.51
CA SER A 22 19.39 3.82 28.24
C SER A 22 18.14 3.02 27.90
N CYS A 23 17.00 3.52 28.36
CA CYS A 23 15.69 3.22 27.82
C CYS A 23 15.72 3.59 26.32
N ALA A 24 16.06 2.65 25.45
CA ALA A 24 15.72 2.78 24.04
C ALA A 24 14.23 2.44 23.94
N ILE A 25 13.43 3.48 24.18
CA ILE A 25 12.07 3.70 23.71
C ILE A 25 11.75 2.71 22.58
N GLY A 26 10.84 1.78 22.84
CA GLY A 26 10.43 0.75 21.88
C GLY A 26 10.16 1.41 20.54
N ALA A 27 11.03 1.14 19.56
CA ALA A 27 10.86 1.62 18.21
C ALA A 27 9.53 1.08 17.70
N TYR A 28 8.52 1.93 17.67
CA TYR A 28 7.22 1.61 17.11
C TYR A 28 7.42 1.54 15.59
N PHE A 29 7.81 0.36 15.10
CA PHE A 29 7.74 0.05 13.69
C PHE A 29 6.27 0.00 13.33
N SER A 30 5.76 1.09 12.75
CA SER A 30 4.41 1.08 12.21
C SER A 30 4.31 -0.09 11.23
N PRO A 31 3.27 -0.94 11.32
CA PRO A 31 3.10 -2.05 10.40
C PRO A 31 2.82 -1.58 8.95
N VAL A 32 2.76 -0.25 8.73
CA VAL A 32 2.47 0.39 7.46
C VAL A 32 3.60 1.35 7.08
N THR A 33 4.15 1.21 5.89
CA THR A 33 5.22 2.10 5.41
C THR A 33 4.70 3.52 5.18
N ALA A 34 5.60 4.52 5.14
CA ALA A 34 5.21 5.90 4.81
C ALA A 34 4.56 5.99 3.41
N PHE A 35 5.06 5.18 2.46
CA PHE A 35 4.47 5.07 1.13
C PHE A 35 3.08 4.46 1.19
N GLU A 36 2.89 3.33 1.86
CA GLU A 36 1.59 2.68 2.01
C GLU A 36 0.55 3.63 2.64
N ARG A 37 0.93 4.41 3.66
CA ARG A 37 0.04 5.46 4.22
C ARG A 37 -0.33 6.52 3.18
N SER A 38 0.60 6.90 2.31
CA SER A 38 0.37 7.91 1.27
C SER A 38 -0.52 7.42 0.13
N VAL A 39 -0.57 6.11 -0.17
CA VAL A 39 -1.33 5.59 -1.31
C VAL A 39 -2.56 4.77 -0.94
N ASN A 40 -2.63 4.20 0.27
CA ASN A 40 -3.80 3.45 0.71
C ASN A 40 -4.96 4.42 0.95
N GLY A 41 -6.17 4.00 0.60
CA GLY A 41 -7.38 4.80 0.76
C GLY A 41 -8.36 4.65 -0.37
N MET A 42 -9.31 5.58 -0.41
CA MET A 42 -10.37 5.63 -1.41
C MET A 42 -10.01 6.57 -2.54
N TYR A 43 -10.32 6.17 -3.76
CA TYR A 43 -10.14 6.93 -4.97
C TYR A 43 -11.47 7.00 -5.71
N GLU A 44 -11.74 8.13 -6.35
CA GLU A 44 -12.93 8.31 -7.18
C GLU A 44 -12.55 8.93 -8.52
N GLY A 45 -13.29 8.56 -9.56
CA GLY A 45 -13.13 9.14 -10.87
C GLY A 45 -13.92 8.34 -11.88
N GLU A 46 -13.43 8.31 -13.12
CA GLU A 46 -14.22 7.80 -14.24
C GLU A 46 -13.37 6.92 -15.15
N GLY A 47 -14.01 5.90 -15.71
CA GLY A 47 -13.52 5.18 -16.87
C GLY A 47 -14.17 5.74 -18.13
N ASN A 48 -13.37 6.15 -19.10
CA ASN A 48 -13.82 6.65 -20.39
C ASN A 48 -13.50 5.63 -21.49
N GLY A 49 -14.52 5.12 -22.16
CA GLY A 49 -14.41 4.11 -23.21
C GLY A 49 -15.45 4.28 -24.31
N ILE A 50 -15.56 3.30 -25.20
CA ILE A 50 -16.44 3.34 -26.39
C ILE A 50 -17.93 3.42 -26.01
N THR A 51 -18.29 2.80 -24.89
CA THR A 51 -19.65 2.77 -24.32
C THR A 51 -20.00 4.05 -23.55
N GLY A 52 -19.04 4.98 -23.42
CA GLY A 52 -19.21 6.23 -22.71
C GLY A 52 -18.33 6.35 -21.46
N ARG A 53 -18.77 7.24 -20.58
CA ARG A 53 -18.13 7.57 -19.30
C ARG A 53 -18.86 6.85 -18.19
N VAL A 54 -18.13 6.17 -17.33
CA VAL A 54 -18.68 5.43 -16.19
C VAL A 54 -17.97 5.86 -14.91
N PRO A 55 -18.68 6.36 -13.89
CA PRO A 55 -18.09 6.77 -12.63
C PRO A 55 -17.81 5.55 -11.73
N TYR A 56 -16.63 5.54 -11.13
CA TYR A 56 -16.14 4.48 -10.26
C TYR A 56 -15.58 5.03 -8.94
N ARG A 57 -15.68 4.19 -7.91
CA ARG A 57 -14.95 4.34 -6.65
C ARG A 57 -14.06 3.13 -6.44
N LEU A 58 -12.79 3.34 -6.11
CA LEU A 58 -11.81 2.30 -5.85
C LEU A 58 -11.27 2.47 -4.43
N THR A 59 -11.46 1.48 -3.56
CA THR A 59 -10.75 1.42 -2.27
C THR A 59 -9.51 0.55 -2.45
N LEU A 60 -8.32 1.11 -2.24
CA LEU A 60 -7.03 0.45 -2.48
C LEU A 60 -6.29 0.18 -1.16
N THR A 61 -5.69 -1.00 -1.07
CA THR A 61 -4.73 -1.38 -0.03
C THR A 61 -3.51 -2.02 -0.68
N VAL A 62 -2.37 -1.36 -0.57
CA VAL A 62 -1.06 -1.81 -1.01
C VAL A 62 -0.29 -2.38 0.18
N GLN A 63 0.42 -3.47 -0.08
CA GLN A 63 1.43 -4.07 0.78
C GLN A 63 2.75 -4.10 0.00
N GLU A 64 3.60 -3.11 0.26
CA GLU A 64 4.86 -2.86 -0.43
C GLU A 64 5.81 -4.04 -0.28
N GLN A 65 5.98 -4.54 0.96
CA GLN A 65 6.86 -5.68 1.25
C GLN A 65 6.39 -6.97 0.57
N ALA A 66 5.08 -7.17 0.47
CA ALA A 66 4.49 -8.35 -0.17
C ALA A 66 4.35 -8.20 -1.70
N GLN A 67 4.67 -7.04 -2.27
CA GLN A 67 4.45 -6.70 -3.68
C GLN A 67 3.01 -6.98 -4.14
N ARG A 68 2.05 -6.75 -3.25
CA ARG A 68 0.64 -7.06 -3.46
C ARG A 68 -0.23 -5.83 -3.29
N ALA A 69 -1.34 -5.83 -4.00
CA ALA A 69 -2.41 -4.87 -3.80
C ALA A 69 -3.76 -5.59 -3.80
N ASN A 70 -4.64 -5.15 -2.92
CA ASN A 70 -6.03 -5.53 -2.86
C ASN A 70 -6.87 -4.28 -3.09
N ALA A 71 -8.02 -4.44 -3.73
CA ALA A 71 -8.91 -3.33 -3.97
C ALA A 71 -10.38 -3.75 -4.02
N VAL A 72 -11.26 -2.77 -3.84
CA VAL A 72 -12.69 -2.92 -4.09
C VAL A 72 -13.08 -1.84 -5.09
N LEU A 73 -13.57 -2.25 -6.26
CA LEU A 73 -14.06 -1.36 -7.31
C LEU A 73 -15.58 -1.34 -7.29
N VAL A 74 -16.17 -0.16 -7.18
CA VAL A 74 -17.62 0.04 -7.21
C VAL A 74 -17.96 0.87 -8.44
N ASN A 75 -18.86 0.36 -9.28
CA ASN A 75 -19.48 1.13 -10.33
C ASN A 75 -20.61 1.97 -9.70
N LEU A 76 -20.50 3.29 -9.73
CA LEU A 76 -21.40 4.18 -8.99
C LEU A 76 -22.80 4.29 -9.63
N GLU A 77 -22.92 4.02 -10.94
CA GLU A 77 -24.21 4.01 -11.65
C GLU A 77 -25.02 2.74 -11.33
N SER A 78 -24.41 1.57 -11.53
CA SER A 78 -25.06 0.27 -11.33
C SER A 78 -25.02 -0.23 -9.89
N ARG A 79 -24.22 0.41 -9.02
CA ARG A 79 -23.92 0.01 -7.64
C ARG A 79 -23.30 -1.38 -7.50
N LYS A 80 -22.80 -1.94 -8.60
CA LYS A 80 -22.09 -3.22 -8.59
C LYS A 80 -20.73 -3.06 -7.94
N THR A 81 -20.36 -4.07 -7.16
CA THR A 81 -19.10 -4.12 -6.42
C THR A 81 -18.26 -5.29 -6.91
N TYR A 82 -16.97 -5.05 -7.09
CA TYR A 82 -16.01 -6.04 -7.54
C TYR A 82 -14.82 -6.05 -6.58
N THR A 83 -14.47 -7.22 -6.08
CA THR A 83 -13.29 -7.39 -5.23
C THR A 83 -12.12 -7.74 -6.12
N GLY A 84 -11.00 -7.04 -5.95
CA GLY A 84 -9.81 -7.25 -6.74
C GLY A 84 -8.55 -7.47 -5.92
N SER A 85 -7.62 -8.19 -6.52
CA SER A 85 -6.29 -8.41 -5.97
C SER A 85 -5.29 -8.59 -7.10
N GLY A 86 -4.03 -8.40 -6.79
CA GLY A 86 -2.96 -8.60 -7.75
C GLY A 86 -1.62 -8.04 -7.27
N LYS A 87 -0.81 -7.61 -8.24
CA LYS A 87 0.57 -7.22 -8.03
C LYS A 87 0.69 -5.72 -7.85
N PHE A 88 1.57 -5.34 -6.94
CA PHE A 88 2.07 -3.97 -6.80
C PHE A 88 3.58 -3.97 -7.08
N THR A 89 4.03 -3.07 -7.95
CA THR A 89 5.46 -2.85 -8.22
C THR A 89 5.84 -1.42 -7.88
N ARG A 90 6.73 -1.21 -6.92
CA ARG A 90 7.21 0.13 -6.54
C ARG A 90 8.00 0.75 -7.69
N THR A 91 7.75 2.02 -7.97
CA THR A 91 8.52 2.86 -8.90
C THR A 91 9.08 4.07 -8.15
N THR A 92 9.95 4.86 -8.79
CA THR A 92 10.62 6.02 -8.18
C THR A 92 9.62 7.05 -7.64
N THR A 93 8.52 7.30 -8.36
CA THR A 93 7.53 8.35 -8.03
C THR A 93 6.24 7.78 -7.42
N GLY A 94 6.08 6.47 -7.39
CA GLY A 94 4.81 5.83 -7.03
C GLY A 94 4.86 4.32 -7.17
N GLY A 95 3.93 3.73 -7.92
CA GLY A 95 4.05 2.35 -8.31
C GLY A 95 3.14 1.97 -9.45
N GLN A 96 3.18 0.70 -9.83
CA GLN A 96 2.36 0.12 -10.87
C GLN A 96 1.43 -0.92 -10.23
N LEU A 97 0.17 -0.90 -10.65
CA LEU A 97 -0.89 -1.79 -10.20
C LEU A 97 -1.32 -2.69 -11.36
N ASP A 98 -1.29 -3.99 -11.10
CA ASP A 98 -1.85 -5.03 -11.96
C ASP A 98 -2.89 -5.80 -11.14
N LEU A 99 -4.18 -5.47 -11.30
CA LEU A 99 -5.26 -6.01 -10.48
C LEU A 99 -6.28 -6.75 -11.33
N ASN A 100 -6.76 -7.89 -10.83
CA ASN A 100 -7.91 -8.61 -11.39
C ASN A 100 -9.09 -8.50 -10.44
N PHE A 101 -10.27 -8.23 -10.98
CA PHE A 101 -11.51 -8.00 -10.24
C PHE A 101 -12.55 -9.07 -10.53
N PHE A 102 -13.21 -9.49 -9.47
CA PHE A 102 -14.19 -10.57 -9.47
C PHE A 102 -15.50 -10.12 -8.84
N GLU A 103 -16.62 -10.53 -9.43
CA GLU A 103 -17.95 -10.48 -8.84
C GLU A 103 -18.20 -11.84 -8.14
N ASP A 104 -18.85 -11.84 -6.98
CA ASP A 104 -19.19 -13.05 -6.22
C ASP A 104 -17.98 -13.99 -5.92
N GLY A 105 -16.78 -13.43 -5.86
CA GLY A 105 -15.54 -14.13 -5.47
C GLY A 105 -14.87 -14.97 -6.55
N ASN A 106 -15.56 -15.39 -7.61
CA ASN A 106 -14.99 -16.27 -8.64
C ASN A 106 -15.22 -15.79 -10.09
N LYS A 107 -16.10 -14.82 -10.31
CA LYS A 107 -16.47 -14.41 -11.67
C LYS A 107 -15.62 -13.24 -12.12
N PHE A 108 -14.61 -13.50 -12.94
CA PHE A 108 -13.74 -12.45 -13.46
C PHE A 108 -14.56 -11.42 -14.26
N ARG A 109 -14.42 -10.14 -13.88
CA ARG A 109 -15.19 -9.02 -14.47
C ARG A 109 -14.33 -7.91 -15.02
N ALA A 110 -13.15 -7.67 -14.45
CA ALA A 110 -12.29 -6.63 -14.95
C ALA A 110 -10.83 -6.84 -14.58
N ALA A 111 -9.95 -6.13 -15.28
CA ALA A 111 -8.54 -5.98 -14.91
C ALA A 111 -8.14 -4.51 -14.96
N ILE A 112 -7.32 -4.07 -14.02
CA ILE A 112 -6.68 -2.75 -14.04
C ILE A 112 -5.19 -2.92 -14.27
N HIS A 113 -4.67 -2.14 -15.21
CA HIS A 113 -3.25 -1.89 -15.40
C HIS A 113 -3.03 -0.39 -15.29
N ALA A 114 -2.43 0.10 -14.21
CA ALA A 114 -2.37 1.53 -13.93
C ALA A 114 -1.12 1.94 -13.15
N ASP A 115 -0.72 3.19 -13.35
CA ASP A 115 0.24 3.88 -12.51
C ASP A 115 -0.48 4.47 -11.29
N LEU A 116 0.17 4.37 -10.14
CA LEU A 116 -0.27 4.85 -8.83
C LEU A 116 0.69 5.93 -8.36
N THR A 117 0.15 7.09 -7.99
CA THR A 117 0.83 8.14 -7.23
C THR A 117 0.09 8.37 -5.91
N PRO A 118 0.61 9.17 -4.97
CA PRO A 118 -0.13 9.52 -3.75
C PRO A 118 -1.51 10.14 -3.99
N GLU A 119 -1.70 10.80 -5.14
CA GLU A 119 -2.91 11.57 -5.43
C GLU A 119 -3.79 10.93 -6.51
N THR A 120 -3.23 10.07 -7.36
CA THR A 120 -3.93 9.59 -8.56
C THR A 120 -3.65 8.14 -8.91
N ILE A 121 -4.63 7.51 -9.55
CA ILE A 121 -4.46 6.23 -10.26
C ILE A 121 -4.87 6.47 -11.72
N SER A 122 -3.96 6.23 -12.66
CA SER A 122 -4.18 6.47 -14.08
C SER A 122 -3.70 5.31 -14.93
N GLY A 123 -4.51 4.87 -15.88
CA GLY A 123 -4.18 3.73 -16.73
C GLY A 123 -5.39 3.17 -17.46
N GLN A 124 -5.43 1.84 -17.59
CA GLN A 124 -6.51 1.13 -18.28
C GLN A 124 -7.29 0.23 -17.33
N LEU A 125 -8.62 0.34 -17.39
CA LEU A 125 -9.57 -0.63 -16.88
C LEU A 125 -10.13 -1.41 -18.05
N ARG A 126 -9.97 -2.73 -18.03
CA ARG A 126 -10.52 -3.64 -19.03
C ARG A 126 -11.70 -4.38 -18.40
N THR A 127 -12.90 -4.25 -18.95
CA THR A 127 -14.12 -4.88 -18.37
C THR A 127 -14.70 -5.94 -19.28
N VAL A 128 -15.17 -7.05 -18.72
CA VAL A 128 -15.89 -8.10 -19.44
C VAL A 128 -17.33 -7.69 -19.66
N LEU A 129 -17.69 -7.36 -20.91
CA LEU A 129 -19.09 -7.13 -21.29
C LEU A 129 -19.67 -8.38 -21.95
N LEU A 130 -20.84 -8.83 -21.47
CA LEU A 130 -21.60 -9.96 -22.02
C LEU A 130 -20.79 -11.26 -22.23
N GLY A 131 -19.73 -11.46 -21.44
CA GLY A 131 -18.93 -12.68 -21.43
C GLY A 131 -17.97 -12.85 -22.61
N ARG A 132 -17.78 -11.84 -23.48
CA ARG A 132 -16.96 -12.03 -24.69
C ARG A 132 -15.90 -11.00 -25.04
N GLU A 133 -15.75 -9.89 -24.32
CA GLU A 133 -14.63 -8.98 -24.61
C GLU A 133 -14.26 -8.11 -23.41
N LEU A 134 -12.95 -7.88 -23.27
CA LEU A 134 -12.35 -6.95 -22.31
C LEU A 134 -12.31 -5.55 -22.92
N LEU A 135 -13.41 -4.82 -22.81
CA LEU A 135 -13.50 -3.45 -23.33
C LEU A 135 -12.56 -2.52 -22.54
N PRO A 136 -11.64 -1.81 -23.20
CA PRO A 136 -10.73 -0.90 -22.53
C PRO A 136 -11.41 0.44 -22.23
N TYR A 137 -11.19 0.92 -21.01
CA TYR A 137 -11.53 2.25 -20.54
C TYR A 137 -10.26 2.90 -20.03
N ASN A 138 -10.00 4.14 -20.45
CA ASN A 138 -8.97 4.95 -19.81
C ASN A 138 -9.53 5.44 -18.48
N ILE A 139 -8.82 5.14 -17.40
CA ILE A 139 -9.21 5.55 -16.05
C ILE A 139 -8.32 6.67 -15.55
N THR A 140 -8.93 7.58 -14.80
CA THR A 140 -8.21 8.53 -13.96
C THR A 140 -9.00 8.69 -12.68
N PHE A 141 -8.48 8.14 -11.60
CA PHE A 141 -9.04 8.26 -10.27
C PHE A 141 -8.18 9.20 -9.43
N ARG A 142 -8.83 10.01 -8.60
CA ARG A 142 -8.20 10.91 -7.64
C ARG A 142 -8.45 10.42 -6.24
N LYS A 143 -7.44 10.52 -5.38
CA LYS A 143 -7.58 10.16 -3.99
C LYS A 143 -8.62 11.06 -3.33
N VAL A 144 -9.56 10.44 -2.63
CA VAL A 144 -10.52 11.17 -1.82
C VAL A 144 -9.81 11.53 -0.52
N ALA A 145 -9.68 12.83 -0.26
CA ALA A 145 -9.17 13.30 1.01
C ALA A 145 -9.98 12.64 2.13
N SER A 146 -9.29 11.95 3.04
CA SER A 146 -9.91 11.56 4.30
C SER A 146 -10.33 12.87 4.97
N GLY A 147 -11.64 13.08 5.13
CA GLY A 147 -12.14 14.23 5.86
C GLY A 147 -11.49 14.32 7.25
N PRO A 148 -11.42 15.54 7.83
CA PRO A 148 -10.75 15.78 9.11
C PRO A 148 -11.27 14.88 10.24
#